data_AF-A0A256FU58-F1
#
_entry.id   AF-A0A256FU58-F1
#
_cell.length_a   1.000
_cell.length_b   1.000
_cell.length_c   1.000
_cell.angle_alpha   90.00
_cell.angle_beta   90.00
_cell.angle_gamma   90.00
#
_symmetry.space_group_name_H-M   'P 1'
#
loop_
_entity.id
_entity.type
_entity.pdbx_description
1 polymer ?
#
loop_
_entity_poly.entity_id
_entity_poly.type
_entity_poly.pdbx_seq_one_letter_code
_entity_poly.pdbx_strand_id
1 'polypeptide(L)'
;PQAANVLAKVRDAIDRNDLPAALGFALADRMVKAEIDALNSVVKERFGERALLGNGAMDTSGPAFKAASTGLSPAELDKLAAAWPTMRAGQQLAAQERTAQALKETEAMRQTQRQLRVLK
;
A
#
# COMPACT_ATOMS: atom_id res chain seq x y z
N PRO A 1 1.23 17.32 -7.42
CA PRO A 1 1.37 15.95 -7.98
C PRO A 1 0.06 15.16 -7.86
N GLN A 2 -0.37 14.52 -8.94
CA GLN A 2 -1.65 13.79 -8.99
C GLN A 2 -1.64 12.53 -8.10
N ALA A 3 -0.52 11.79 -8.04
CA ALA A 3 -0.39 10.62 -7.18
C ALA A 3 -0.52 10.93 -5.69
N ALA A 4 -0.03 12.08 -5.22
CA ALA A 4 -0.19 12.49 -3.82
C ALA A 4 -1.68 12.67 -3.44
N ASN A 5 -2.46 13.28 -4.33
CA ASN A 5 -3.90 13.45 -4.13
C ASN A 5 -4.65 12.11 -4.16
N VAL A 6 -4.23 11.18 -5.03
CA VAL A 6 -4.80 9.83 -5.09
C VAL A 6 -4.45 9.04 -3.83
N LEU A 7 -3.20 9.10 -3.34
CA LEU A 7 -2.80 8.45 -2.09
C LEU A 7 -3.54 8.99 -0.88
N ALA A 8 -3.87 10.29 -0.85
CA ALA A 8 -4.74 10.86 0.18
C ALA A 8 -6.15 10.22 0.15
N LYS A 9 -6.76 10.10 -1.03
CA LYS A 9 -8.07 9.41 -1.19
C LYS A 9 -8.01 7.92 -0.84
N VAL A 10 -6.93 7.25 -1.22
CA VAL A 10 -6.66 5.84 -0.88
C VAL A 10 -6.58 5.69 0.63
N ARG A 11 -5.85 6.56 1.32
CA ARG A 11 -5.80 6.58 2.79
C ARG A 11 -7.18 6.79 3.38
N ASP A 12 -7.93 7.80 2.94
CA ASP A 12 -9.28 8.07 3.46
C ASP A 12 -10.23 6.88 3.24
N ALA A 13 -10.06 6.14 2.15
CA ALA A 13 -10.80 4.91 1.89
C ALA A 13 -10.37 3.77 2.84
N ILE A 14 -9.06 3.58 3.06
CA ILE A 14 -8.53 2.60 4.02
C ILE A 14 -8.99 2.92 5.46
N ASP A 15 -8.95 4.19 5.87
CA ASP A 15 -9.37 4.65 7.20
C ASP A 15 -10.88 4.43 7.42
N ARG A 16 -11.68 4.47 6.35
CA ARG A 16 -13.11 4.11 6.37
C ARG A 16 -13.39 2.62 6.18
N ASN A 17 -12.35 1.79 6.10
CA ASN A 17 -12.44 0.36 5.80
C ASN A 17 -13.11 0.04 4.43
N ASP A 18 -13.00 0.96 3.47
CA ASP A 18 -13.51 0.84 2.09
C ASP A 18 -12.37 0.45 1.13
N LEU A 19 -11.95 -0.81 1.23
CA LEU A 19 -10.87 -1.37 0.42
C LEU A 19 -11.16 -1.37 -1.09
N PRO A 20 -12.39 -1.65 -1.56
CA PRO A 20 -12.73 -1.54 -2.99
C PRO A 20 -12.54 -0.12 -3.53
N ALA A 21 -12.94 0.92 -2.79
CA ALA A 21 -12.72 2.30 -3.22
C ALA A 21 -11.23 2.66 -3.25
N ALA A 22 -10.44 2.20 -2.26
CA ALA A 22 -9.00 2.41 -2.23
C ALA A 22 -8.31 1.86 -3.50
N LEU A 23 -8.64 0.62 -3.88
CA LEU A 23 -8.14 0.03 -5.13
C LEU A 23 -8.65 0.77 -6.36
N GLY A 24 -9.93 1.15 -6.36
CA GLY A 24 -10.55 1.89 -7.46
C GLY A 24 -9.85 3.23 -7.74
N PHE A 25 -9.51 3.99 -6.71
CA PHE A 25 -8.79 5.26 -6.87
C PHE A 25 -7.40 5.09 -7.46
N ALA A 26 -6.66 4.06 -7.03
CA ALA A 26 -5.31 3.80 -7.52
C ALA A 26 -5.28 3.27 -8.96
N LEU A 27 -6.27 2.46 -9.33
CA LEU A 27 -6.34 1.81 -10.64
C LEU A 27 -7.03 2.66 -11.72
N ALA A 28 -7.67 3.78 -11.35
CA ALA A 28 -8.37 4.67 -12.27
C ALA A 28 -7.46 5.35 -13.31
N ASP A 29 -6.18 5.53 -12.99
CA ASP A 29 -5.19 6.16 -13.86
C ASP A 29 -3.88 5.35 -13.83
N ARG A 30 -3.47 4.82 -14.99
CA ARG A 30 -2.27 3.98 -15.11
C ARG A 30 -0.97 4.75 -14.84
N MET A 31 -0.94 6.05 -15.15
CA MET A 31 0.24 6.88 -14.89
C MET A 31 0.39 7.12 -13.39
N VAL A 32 -0.72 7.43 -12.71
CA VAL A 32 -0.74 7.54 -11.25
C VAL A 32 -0.36 6.22 -10.58
N LYS A 33 -0.86 5.09 -11.09
CA LYS A 33 -0.48 3.76 -10.59
C LYS A 33 1.03 3.54 -10.69
N ALA A 34 1.63 3.87 -11.83
CA ALA A 34 3.07 3.73 -12.04
C ALA A 34 3.88 4.62 -11.07
N GLU A 35 3.43 5.85 -10.81
CA GLU A 35 4.06 6.73 -9.81
C GLU A 35 3.97 6.15 -8.39
N ILE A 36 2.81 5.59 -8.01
CA ILE A 36 2.61 4.95 -6.70
C ILE A 36 3.49 3.70 -6.57
N ASP A 37 3.62 2.91 -7.63
CA ASP A 37 4.48 1.73 -7.64
C ASP A 37 5.96 2.09 -7.54
N ALA A 38 6.40 3.15 -8.23
CA ALA A 38 7.75 3.67 -8.12
C ALA A 38 8.05 4.16 -6.68
N LEU A 39 7.12 4.90 -6.07
CA LEU A 39 7.21 5.28 -4.66
C LEU A 39 7.34 4.04 -3.77
N ASN A 40 6.49 3.04 -3.96
CA ASN A 40 6.50 1.82 -3.17
C ASN A 40 7.80 1.03 -3.31
N SER A 41 8.44 1.05 -4.49
CA SER A 41 9.76 0.43 -4.69
C SER A 41 10.82 1.10 -3.81
N VAL A 42 10.90 2.43 -3.84
CA VAL A 42 11.87 3.19 -3.04
C VAL A 42 11.61 3.02 -1.54
N VAL A 43 10.34 3.02 -1.13
CA VAL A 43 9.95 2.77 0.27
C VAL A 43 10.34 1.34 0.69
N LYS A 44 10.15 0.34 -0.19
CA LYS A 44 10.57 -1.05 0.05
C LYS A 44 12.09 -1.18 0.17
N GLU A 45 12.86 -0.51 -0.67
CA GLU A 45 14.32 -0.53 -0.60
C GLU A 45 14.84 0.12 0.68
N ARG A 46 14.24 1.23 1.10
CA ARG A 46 14.69 1.98 2.28
C ARG A 46 14.26 1.35 3.61
N PHE A 47 13.04 0.84 3.68
CA PHE A 47 12.44 0.39 4.94
C PHE A 47 12.17 -1.11 4.99
N GLY A 48 12.06 -1.78 3.84
CA GLY A 48 11.63 -3.16 3.72
C GLY A 48 10.17 -3.31 3.27
N GLU A 49 9.84 -4.47 2.71
CA GLU A 49 8.58 -4.73 2.00
C GLU A 49 7.31 -4.64 2.86
N ARG A 50 7.41 -4.78 4.18
CA ARG A 50 6.28 -4.75 5.11
C ARG A 50 6.50 -3.83 6.31
N ALA A 51 7.53 -3.00 6.26
CA ALA A 51 7.96 -2.22 7.41
C ALA A 51 6.92 -1.17 7.84
N LEU A 52 6.14 -0.63 6.90
CA LEU A 52 5.08 0.34 7.20
C LEU A 52 3.71 -0.30 7.41
N LEU A 53 3.58 -1.63 7.29
CA LEU A 53 2.31 -2.34 7.49
C LEU A 53 2.03 -2.64 8.97
N GLY A 54 3.07 -2.77 9.79
CA GLY A 54 2.95 -3.12 11.21
C GLY A 54 2.35 -2.00 12.08
N ASN A 55 1.85 -2.36 13.26
CA ASN A 55 1.32 -1.40 14.24
C ASN A 55 2.37 -0.37 14.67
N GLY A 56 3.64 -0.77 14.74
CA GLY A 56 4.75 0.13 15.08
C GLY A 56 5.06 1.22 14.05
N ALA A 57 4.37 1.24 12.92
CA ALA A 57 4.47 2.26 11.88
C ALA A 57 3.17 3.08 11.71
N MET A 58 2.18 2.93 12.60
CA MET A 58 0.89 3.63 12.49
C MET A 58 1.02 5.15 12.55
N ASP A 59 1.97 5.63 13.35
CA ASP A 59 2.22 7.05 13.55
C ASP A 59 3.73 7.33 13.60
N THR A 60 4.06 8.61 13.76
CA THR A 60 5.43 9.10 13.89
C THR A 60 6.03 8.93 15.29
N SER A 61 5.26 8.38 16.25
CA SER A 61 5.73 8.06 17.61
C SER A 61 6.23 6.61 17.74
N GLY A 62 5.86 5.76 16.78
CA GLY A 62 6.15 4.34 16.76
C GLY A 62 7.62 3.97 16.54
N PRO A 63 8.01 2.73 16.90
CA PRO A 63 9.38 2.25 16.76
C PRO A 63 9.88 2.23 15.31
N ALA A 64 9.00 2.04 14.32
CA ALA A 64 9.40 2.05 12.92
C ALA A 64 9.80 3.46 12.45
N PHE A 65 9.07 4.49 12.90
CA PHE A 65 9.42 5.88 12.60
C PHE A 65 10.75 6.27 13.26
N LYS A 66 10.92 5.92 14.55
CA LYS A 66 12.17 6.19 15.28
C LYS A 66 13.39 5.56 14.63
N ALA A 67 13.26 4.32 14.16
CA ALA A 67 14.33 3.65 13.42
C ALA A 67 14.60 4.36 12.08
N ALA A 68 13.54 4.71 11.34
CA ALA A 68 13.62 5.43 10.06
C ALA A 68 14.23 6.84 10.18
N SER A 69 14.08 7.49 11.34
CA SER A 69 14.50 8.86 11.58
C SER A 69 15.86 8.98 12.25
N THR A 70 16.51 7.87 12.57
CA THR A 70 17.81 7.87 13.26
C THR A 70 18.87 8.55 12.39
N GLY A 71 19.55 9.57 12.93
CA GLY A 71 20.60 10.31 12.24
C GLY A 71 20.13 11.37 11.25
N LEU A 72 18.81 11.59 11.10
CA LEU A 72 18.28 12.68 10.27
C LEU A 72 18.42 14.04 10.95
N SER A 73 18.65 15.09 10.16
CA SER A 73 18.54 16.46 10.63
C SER A 73 17.08 16.82 10.97
N PRO A 74 16.82 17.85 11.80
CA PRO A 74 15.46 18.28 12.13
C PRO A 74 14.58 18.54 10.89
N ALA A 75 15.15 19.16 9.85
CA ALA A 75 14.43 19.44 8.62
C ALA A 75 14.08 18.18 7.82
N GLU A 76 14.90 17.14 7.88
CA GLU A 76 14.62 15.84 7.24
C GLU A 76 13.63 15.01 8.07
N LEU A 77 13.69 15.12 9.40
CA LEU A 77 12.73 14.56 10.33
C LEU A 77 11.31 15.08 10.05
N ASP A 78 11.14 16.39 9.89
CA ASP A 78 9.85 17.01 9.59
C ASP A 78 9.31 16.55 8.22
N LYS A 79 10.20 16.46 7.21
CA LYS A 79 9.83 15.92 5.89
C LYS A 79 9.42 14.45 5.96
N LEU A 80 10.14 13.64 6.73
CA LEU A 80 9.81 12.24 6.94
C LEU A 80 8.46 12.10 7.66
N ALA A 81 8.22 12.90 8.69
CA ALA A 81 6.96 12.93 9.44
C ALA A 81 5.77 13.28 8.54
N ALA A 82 5.92 14.32 7.70
CA ALA A 82 4.88 14.72 6.75
C ALA A 82 4.61 13.65 5.67
N ALA A 83 5.65 12.96 5.20
CA ALA A 83 5.54 11.92 4.17
C ALA A 83 5.06 10.57 4.74
N TRP A 84 5.19 10.35 6.04
CA TRP A 84 4.95 9.06 6.69
C TRP A 84 3.59 8.43 6.39
N PRO A 85 2.46 9.15 6.52
CA PRO A 85 1.13 8.58 6.26
C PRO A 85 0.97 8.18 4.79
N THR A 86 1.55 8.95 3.88
CA THR A 86 1.50 8.70 2.43
C THR A 86 2.27 7.45 2.05
N MET A 87 3.48 7.25 2.59
CA MET A 87 4.27 6.04 2.36
C MET A 87 3.56 4.80 2.92
N ARG A 88 2.94 4.91 4.10
CA ARG A 88 2.16 3.84 4.70
C ARG A 88 0.95 3.47 3.84
N ALA A 89 0.18 4.46 3.38
CA ALA A 89 -0.96 4.24 2.49
C ALA A 89 -0.54 3.53 1.19
N GLY A 90 0.61 3.90 0.61
CA GLY A 90 1.19 3.22 -0.55
C GLY A 90 1.48 1.74 -0.30
N GLN A 91 2.12 1.40 0.83
CA GLN A 91 2.38 -0.01 1.18
C GLN A 91 1.09 -0.78 1.47
N GLN A 92 0.13 -0.17 2.18
CA GLN A 92 -1.17 -0.80 2.46
C GLN A 92 -1.90 -1.11 1.16
N LEU A 93 -1.95 -0.15 0.22
CA LEU A 93 -2.52 -0.36 -1.10
C LEU A 93 -1.85 -1.52 -1.84
N ALA A 94 -0.51 -1.53 -1.91
CA ALA A 94 0.23 -2.61 -2.57
C ALA A 94 0.01 -3.98 -1.90
N ALA A 95 -0.23 -4.02 -0.59
CA ALA A 95 -0.58 -5.26 0.11
C ALA A 95 -2.00 -5.72 -0.27
N GLN A 96 -2.97 -4.81 -0.31
CA GLN A 96 -4.34 -5.10 -0.71
C GLN A 96 -4.44 -5.57 -2.17
N GLU A 97 -3.67 -4.97 -3.07
CA GLU A 97 -3.58 -5.41 -4.47
C GLU A 97 -3.11 -6.86 -4.59
N ARG A 98 -2.04 -7.22 -3.87
CA ARG A 98 -1.53 -8.61 -3.83
C ARG A 98 -2.58 -9.58 -3.28
N THR A 99 -3.28 -9.20 -2.21
CA THR A 99 -4.35 -10.04 -1.64
C THR A 99 -5.52 -10.21 -2.63
N ALA A 100 -5.96 -9.12 -3.26
CA ALA A 100 -7.04 -9.17 -4.25
C ALA A 100 -6.67 -10.05 -5.45
N GLN A 101 -5.41 -9.99 -5.91
CA GLN A 101 -4.91 -10.84 -6.98
C GLN A 101 -4.87 -12.32 -6.58
N ALA A 102 -4.34 -12.65 -5.40
CA ALA A 102 -4.29 -14.01 -4.89
C ALA A 102 -5.70 -14.63 -4.72
N LEU A 103 -6.68 -13.82 -4.30
CA LEU A 103 -8.09 -14.26 -4.21
C LEU A 103 -8.65 -14.61 -5.60
N LYS A 104 -8.44 -13.75 -6.61
CA LYS A 104 -8.88 -14.02 -7.98
C LYS A 104 -8.28 -15.31 -8.55
N GLU A 105 -6.98 -15.53 -8.34
CA GLU A 105 -6.29 -16.74 -8.80
C GLU A 105 -6.85 -17.99 -8.12
N THR A 106 -7.09 -17.93 -6.81
CA THR A 106 -7.69 -19.03 -6.04
C THR A 106 -9.11 -19.36 -6.54
N GLU A 107 -9.92 -18.33 -6.84
CA GLU A 107 -11.26 -18.50 -7.39
C GLU A 107 -11.24 -19.14 -8.78
N ALA A 108 -10.33 -18.71 -9.67
CA ALA A 108 -10.16 -19.29 -10.99
C ALA A 108 -9.76 -20.78 -10.92
N MET A 109 -8.87 -21.14 -10.00
CA MET A 109 -8.51 -22.54 -9.75
C MET A 109 -9.71 -23.36 -9.27
N ARG A 110 -10.50 -22.83 -8.32
CA ARG A 110 -11.71 -23.50 -7.82
C ARG A 110 -12.76 -23.71 -8.91
N GLN A 111 -12.97 -22.72 -9.78
CA GLN A 111 -13.90 -22.82 -10.90
C GLN A 111 -13.47 -23.91 -11.88
N THR A 112 -12.19 -23.95 -12.24
CA THR A 112 -11.61 -24.97 -13.13
C THR A 112 -11.78 -26.37 -12.55
N GLN A 113 -11.47 -26.56 -11.25
CA GLN A 113 -11.67 -27.85 -10.57
C GLN A 113 -13.14 -28.28 -10.54
N ARG A 114 -14.06 -27.33 -10.32
CA ARG A 114 -15.50 -27.61 -10.31
C ARG A 114 -16.00 -28.04 -11.70
N GLN A 115 -15.55 -27.38 -12.77
CA GLN A 115 -15.91 -27.75 -14.14
C GLN A 115 -15.42 -29.16 -14.47
N LEU A 116 -14.15 -29.49 -14.17
CA LEU A 116 -13.59 -30.82 -14.38
C LEU A 116 -14.31 -31.94 -13.62
N ARG A 117 -14.90 -31.62 -12.45
CA ARG A 117 -15.66 -32.58 -11.63
C ARG A 117 -17.08 -32.83 -12.15
N VAL A 118 -17.68 -31.89 -12.89
CA VAL A 118 -19.02 -32.04 -13.49
C VAL A 118 -18.98 -32.75 -14.84
N LEU A 119 -17.81 -32.76 -15.50
CA LEU A 119 -17.56 -33.45 -16.78
C LEU A 119 -17.14 -34.93 -16.63
N LYS A 120 -17.01 -35.42 -15.40
CA LYS A 120 -16.76 -36.83 -15.05
C LYS A 120 -18.03 -37.48 -14.53
#